data_AF-A0A3C1DVY0-F1
#
_entry.id   AF-A0A3C1DVY0-F1
#
_cell.length_a   1.000
_cell.length_b   1.000
_cell.length_c   1.000
_cell.angle_alpha   90.00
_cell.angle_beta   90.00
_cell.angle_gamma   90.00
#
_symmetry.space_group_name_H-M   'P 1'
#
loop_
_entity.id
_entity.type
_entity.pdbx_description
1 polymer ?
#
loop_
_entity_poly.entity_id
_entity_poly.type
_entity_poly.pdbx_seq_one_letter_code
_entity_poly.pdbx_strand_id
1 'polypeptide(L)' 'MARDGRARVVRNGQWGFIFLLAYVGAAIYFISVSDGSFWGVVLGLLQAIVWPVYVVYHVLRLLAA' A
#
# COMPACT_ATOMS: atom_id res chain seq x y z
N MET A 1 9.67 1.83 45.85
CA MET A 1 10.00 2.30 44.48
C MET A 1 8.88 1.88 43.54
N ALA A 2 7.84 2.70 43.41
CA ALA A 2 6.78 2.45 42.44
C ALA A 2 7.30 2.81 41.04
N ARG A 3 7.30 1.85 40.12
CA ARG A 3 7.58 2.15 38.72
C ARG A 3 6.28 2.62 38.08
N ASP A 4 6.17 3.92 37.86
CA ASP A 4 5.14 4.51 37.01
C ASP A 4 5.37 4.04 35.57
N GLY A 5 4.78 2.90 35.24
CA GLY A 5 4.70 2.38 33.87
C GLY A 5 3.73 3.24 33.06
N ARG A 6 4.17 4.43 32.63
CA ARG A 6 3.42 5.22 31.65
C ARG A 6 3.41 4.45 30.34
N ALA A 7 2.36 3.68 30.09
CA ALA A 7 2.11 3.04 28.82
C ALA A 7 2.10 4.13 27.72
N ARG A 8 3.08 4.06 26.82
CA ARG A 8 3.16 4.98 25.67
C ARG A 8 2.06 4.57 24.70
N VAL A 9 0.91 5.24 24.75
CA VAL A 9 -0.15 5.04 23.75
C VAL A 9 0.39 5.56 22.42
N VAL A 10 0.83 4.64 21.56
CA VAL A 10 1.29 4.96 20.20
C VAL A 10 0.05 5.33 19.38
N ARG A 11 -0.21 6.63 19.24
CA ARG A 11 -1.26 7.18 18.36
C ARG A 11 -0.85 7.14 16.88
N ASN A 12 -0.27 6.03 16.43
CA ASN A 12 -0.14 5.72 15.01
C ASN A 12 -1.49 5.07 14.62
N GLY A 13 -2.60 5.80 14.50
CA GLY A 13 -2.78 6.85 13.51
C GLY A 13 -3.43 6.17 12.31
N GLN A 14 -4.76 6.09 12.32
CA GLN A 14 -5.65 5.35 11.41
C GLN A 14 -5.20 5.30 9.93
N TRP A 15 -4.55 6.37 9.47
CA TRP A 15 -3.87 6.49 8.19
C TRP A 15 -2.90 5.33 7.86
N GLY A 16 -2.09 4.87 8.80
CA GLY A 16 -1.14 3.77 8.55
C GLY A 16 -1.83 2.46 8.18
N PHE A 17 -2.97 2.16 8.81
CA PHE A 17 -3.77 0.99 8.47
C PHE A 17 -4.41 1.12 7.08
N ILE A 18 -4.91 2.31 6.73
CA ILE A 18 -5.48 2.57 5.40
C ILE A 18 -4.41 2.44 4.30
N PHE A 19 -3.21 2.98 4.51
CA PHE A 19 -2.11 2.83 3.56
C PHE A 19 -1.67 1.36 3.39
N LEU A 20 -1.63 0.59 4.49
CA LEU A 20 -1.37 -0.84 4.43
C LEU A 20 -2.45 -1.55 3.60
N LEU A 21 -3.72 -1.26 3.87
CA LEU A 21 -4.84 -1.87 3.17
C LEU A 21 -4.84 -1.52 1.67
N ALA A 22 -4.53 -0.26 1.33
CA ALA A 22 -4.39 0.19 -0.05
C ALA A 22 -3.24 -0.53 -0.78
N TYR A 23 -2.10 -0.69 -0.10
CA TYR A 23 -0.98 -1.47 -0.62
C TYR A 23 -1.35 -2.94 -0.85
N VAL A 24 -2.05 -3.57 0.10
CA VAL A 24 -2.52 -4.95 -0.03
C VAL A 24 -3.49 -5.08 -1.22
N GLY A 25 -4.42 -4.15 -1.39
CA GLY A 25 -5.31 -4.11 -2.55
C GLY A 25 -4.54 -4.02 -3.87
N ALA A 26 -3.54 -3.12 -3.95
CA ALA A 26 -2.67 -3.00 -5.11
C ALA A 26 -1.88 -4.30 -5.37
N ALA A 27 -1.34 -4.93 -4.33
CA ALA A 27 -0.61 -6.18 -4.44
C ALA A 27 -1.48 -7.30 -5.01
N ILE A 28 -2.71 -7.46 -4.49
CA ILE A 28 -3.65 -8.46 -5.01
C ILE A 28 -3.95 -8.19 -6.49
N TYR A 29 -4.22 -6.92 -6.86
CA TYR A 29 -4.49 -6.55 -8.25
C TYR A 29 -3.33 -6.89 -9.18
N PHE A 30 -2.11 -6.40 -8.90
CA PHE A 30 -0.97 -6.61 -9.78
C PHE A 30 -0.52 -8.07 -9.82
N ILE A 31 -0.66 -8.83 -8.72
CA ILE A 31 -0.40 -10.28 -8.71
C ILE A 31 -1.44 -11.01 -9.56
N SER A 32 -2.72 -10.65 -9.47
CA SER A 32 -3.79 -11.27 -10.26
C SER A 32 -3.66 -11.02 -11.77
N VAL A 33 -3.07 -9.89 -12.15
CA VAL A 33 -2.74 -9.53 -13.54
C VAL A 33 -1.46 -10.23 -14.03
N SER A 34 -0.61 -10.71 -13.12
CA SER A 34 0.65 -11.36 -13.46
C SER A 34 0.43 -12.79 -13.97
N ASP A 35 1.30 -13.27 -14.85
CA ASP A 35 1.21 -14.57 -15.55
C ASP A 35 1.34 -15.81 -14.63
N GLY A 36 1.26 -15.65 -13.31
CA GLY A 36 1.44 -16.72 -12.31
C GLY A 36 2.88 -17.21 -12.14
N SER A 37 3.84 -16.65 -12.89
CA SER A 37 5.26 -16.95 -12.74
C SER A 37 5.85 -16.31 -11.48
N PHE A 38 6.88 -16.93 -10.89
CA PHE A 38 7.57 -16.39 -9.71
C PHE A 38 8.04 -14.93 -9.92
N TRP A 39 8.67 -14.65 -11.06
CA TRP A 39 9.12 -13.30 -11.41
C TRP A 39 7.95 -12.34 -11.68
N GLY A 40 6.84 -12.82 -12.25
CA GLY A 40 5.61 -12.03 -12.40
C GLY A 40 5.08 -11.56 -11.05
N VAL A 41 5.03 -12.44 -10.04
CA VAL A 41 4.62 -12.08 -8.68
C VAL A 41 5.57 -11.06 -8.05
N VAL A 42 6.90 -11.22 -8.20
CA VAL A 42 7.90 -10.27 -7.69
C VAL A 42 7.73 -8.89 -8.34
N LEU A 43 7.54 -8.85 -9.66
CA LEU A 43 7.28 -7.61 -10.39
C LEU A 43 5.95 -6.97 -9.98
N GLY A 44 4.89 -7.77 -9.79
CA GLY A 44 3.60 -7.30 -9.32
C GLY A 44 3.68 -6.67 -7.93
N LEU A 45 4.49 -7.23 -7.03
CA LEU A 45 4.71 -6.66 -5.70
C LEU A 45 5.50 -5.33 -5.76
N LEU A 46 6.50 -5.23 -6.65
CA LEU A 46 7.22 -3.98 -6.88
C LEU A 46 6.28 -2.91 -7.46
N GLN A 47 5.43 -3.29 -8.41
CA GLN A 47 4.44 -2.42 -9.01
C GLN A 47 3.39 -1.96 -7.99
N ALA A 48 3.03 -2.83 -7.04
CA ALA A 48 2.17 -2.49 -5.92
C ALA A 48 2.78 -1.45 -4.99
N ILE A 49 4.10 -1.27 -4.89
CA ILE A 49 4.71 -0.17 -4.11
C ILE A 49 4.51 1.17 -4.85
N VAL A 50 4.58 1.13 -6.17
CA VAL A 50 4.48 2.30 -7.06
C VAL A 50 3.01 2.67 -7.34
N TRP A 51 2.05 1.95 -6.77
CA TRP A 51 0.60 2.16 -6.95
C TRP A 51 0.12 3.62 -6.88
N PRO A 52 0.60 4.50 -5.97
CA PRO A 52 0.09 5.86 -5.87
C PRO A 52 0.43 6.69 -7.11
N VAL A 53 1.57 6.41 -7.76
CA VAL A 53 1.99 7.09 -8.99
C VAL A 53 1.04 6.73 -10.14
N TYR A 54 0.66 5.46 -10.26
CA TYR A 54 -0.32 5.03 -11.26
C TYR A 54 -1.68 5.69 -11.03
N VAL A 55 -2.14 5.78 -9.78
CA VAL A 55 -3.42 6.43 -9.44
C VAL A 55 -3.38 7.90 -9.83
N VAL A 56 -2.34 8.64 -9.43
CA VAL A 56 -2.22 10.08 -9.77
C VAL A 56 -2.15 10.26 -11.29
N TYR A 57 -1.35 9.47 -11.99
CA TYR A 57 -1.23 9.56 -13.45
C TYR A 57 -2.57 9.35 -14.16
N HIS A 58 -3.33 8.30 -13.78
CA HIS A 58 -4.62 8.02 -14.39
C HIS A 58 -5.68 9.06 -14.03
N VAL A 59 -5.71 9.54 -12.77
CA VAL A 59 -6.63 10.60 -12.34
C VAL A 59 -6.37 11.89 -13.11
N LEU A 60 -5.11 12.31 -13.24
CA LEU A 60 -4.77 13.50 -14.03
C LEU A 60 -5.13 13.32 -15.50
N ARG A 61 -4.90 12.14 -16.07
CA ARG A 61 -5.30 11.84 -17.45
C ARG A 61 -6.82 11.91 -17.65
N LEU A 62 -7.61 11.44 -16.68
CA LEU A 62 -9.07 11.52 -16.73
C LEU A 62 -9.57 12.97 -16.59
N LEU A 63 -8.89 13.80 -15.80
CA LEU A 63 -9.25 15.22 -15.60
C LEU A 63 -8.80 16.13 -16.75
N ALA A 64 -7.76 15.74 -17.49
CA ALA A 64 -7.24 16.48 -18.64
C ALA A 64 -7.97 16.18 -19.95
N ALA A 65 -8.88 15.19 -19.96
CA ALA A 65 -9.72 14.80 -21.09
C ALA A 65 -11.11 15.45 -20.97
#